data_AF-A0AB33IKJ1-F1
#
_entry.id   AF-A0AB33IKJ1-F1
#
_cell.length_a   1.000
_cell.length_b   1.000
_cell.length_c   1.000
_cell.angle_alpha   90.00
_cell.angle_beta   90.00
_cell.angle_gamma   90.00
#
_symmetry.space_group_name_H-M   'P 1'
#
loop_
_entity.id
_entity.type
_entity.pdbx_description
1 polymer ?
#
loop_
_entity_poly.entity_id
_entity_poly.type
_entity_poly.pdbx_seq_one_letter_code
_entity_poly.pdbx_strand_id
1 'polypeptide(L)'
;MQYRPVFVLGEVQKPGQYNYLPGMTMETVVALAGGYTYRAIKNPASVVRTEGTPDGRPMKGKISEETYLAPGDVITIYERFF
;
A
#
# COMPACT_ATOMS: atom_id res chain seq x y z
N MET A 1 -12.29 -18.65 -3.43
CA MET A 1 -12.05 -17.42 -4.22
C MET A 1 -10.94 -16.65 -3.53
N GLN A 2 -9.92 -16.22 -4.27
CA GLN A 2 -8.79 -15.46 -3.72
C GLN A 2 -8.93 -13.99 -4.11
N TYR A 3 -8.70 -13.07 -3.17
CA TYR A 3 -8.70 -11.64 -3.46
C TYR A 3 -7.53 -11.27 -4.37
N ARG A 4 -7.68 -10.18 -5.13
CA ARG A 4 -6.53 -9.58 -5.83
C ARG A 4 -5.47 -9.15 -4.80
N PRO A 5 -4.19 -9.47 -5.04
CA PRO A 5 -3.12 -9.08 -4.12
C PRO A 5 -2.99 -7.56 -4.07
N VAL A 6 -2.36 -7.06 -3.01
CA VAL A 6 -1.90 -5.68 -2.92
C VAL A 6 -0.42 -5.62 -3.30
N PHE A 7 0.03 -4.48 -3.80
CA PHE A 7 1.41 -4.26 -4.20
C PHE A 7 2.02 -3.16 -3.34
N VAL A 8 3.22 -3.40 -2.80
CA VAL A 8 3.96 -2.42 -2.01
C VAL A 8 5.25 -2.06 -2.73
N LEU A 9 5.43 -0.78 -3.00
CA LEU A 9 6.57 -0.20 -3.71
C LEU A 9 7.28 0.83 -2.82
N GLY A 10 8.52 1.14 -3.18
CA GLY A 10 9.32 2.17 -2.52
C GLY A 10 9.98 1.71 -1.23
N GLU A 11 9.99 2.57 -0.22
CA GLU A 11 10.84 2.46 0.97
C GLU A 11 10.31 1.46 2.03
N VAL A 12 10.26 0.18 1.66
CA VAL A 12 10.09 -0.97 2.57
C VAL A 12 11.21 -1.97 2.38
N GLN A 13 11.46 -2.85 3.37
CA GLN A 13 12.56 -3.83 3.29
C GLN A 13 12.41 -4.81 2.12
N LYS A 14 11.16 -5.22 1.82
CA LYS A 14 10.84 -6.17 0.75
C LYS A 14 9.69 -5.62 -0.11
N PRO A 15 9.96 -4.79 -1.12
CA PRO A 15 8.92 -4.39 -2.06
C PRO A 15 8.40 -5.61 -2.84
N GLY A 16 7.12 -5.62 -3.20
CA GLY A 16 6.53 -6.74 -3.92
C GLY A 16 5.03 -6.88 -3.75
N GLN A 17 4.52 -8.05 -4.17
CA GLN A 17 3.11 -8.41 -4.04
C GLN A 17 2.84 -9.13 -2.72
N TYR A 18 1.69 -8.84 -2.11
CA TYR A 18 1.24 -9.44 -0.86
C TYR A 18 -0.21 -9.90 -1.00
N ASN A 19 -0.51 -11.07 -0.44
CA ASN A 19 -1.89 -11.55 -0.39
C ASN A 19 -2.74 -10.58 0.45
N TYR A 20 -3.86 -10.16 -0.12
CA TYR A 20 -4.81 -9.34 0.61
C TYR A 20 -5.54 -10.17 1.67
N LEU A 21 -5.63 -9.63 2.88
CA LEU A 21 -6.43 -10.16 3.97
C LEU A 21 -7.54 -9.16 4.31
N PRO A 22 -8.79 -9.60 4.56
CA PRO A 22 -9.83 -8.70 5.03
C PRO A 22 -9.42 -7.94 6.30
N GLY A 23 -9.63 -6.62 6.30
CA GLY A 23 -9.24 -5.75 7.42
C GLY A 23 -7.77 -5.31 7.43
N MET A 24 -7.00 -5.65 6.38
CA MET A 24 -5.61 -5.21 6.23
C MET A 24 -5.51 -3.68 6.09
N THR A 25 -4.55 -3.09 6.80
CA THR A 25 -4.17 -1.67 6.72
C THR A 25 -2.82 -1.48 6.04
N MET A 26 -2.46 -0.23 5.72
CA MET A 26 -1.13 0.12 5.22
C MET A 26 -0.02 -0.34 6.18
N GLU A 27 -0.21 -0.15 7.49
CA GLU A 27 0.74 -0.60 8.50
C GLU A 27 0.96 -2.12 8.44
N THR A 28 -0.13 -2.90 8.34
CA THR A 28 -0.02 -4.36 8.30
C THR A 28 0.71 -4.85 7.05
N VAL A 29 0.50 -4.24 5.88
CA VAL A 29 1.22 -4.65 4.66
C VAL A 29 2.70 -4.26 4.73
N VAL A 30 3.03 -3.12 5.34
CA VAL A 30 4.42 -2.73 5.59
C VAL A 30 5.09 -3.72 6.56
N ALA A 31 4.40 -4.16 7.61
CA ALA A 31 4.91 -5.17 8.53
C ALA A 31 5.23 -6.49 7.80
N LEU A 32 4.32 -6.95 6.92
CA LEU A 32 4.58 -8.12 6.07
C LEU A 32 5.75 -7.91 5.11
N ALA A 33 5.95 -6.67 4.64
CA ALA A 33 7.09 -6.28 3.82
C ALA A 33 8.42 -6.18 4.59
N GLY A 34 8.45 -6.56 5.86
CA GLY A 34 9.65 -6.52 6.71
C GLY A 34 9.88 -5.16 7.36
N GLY A 35 8.90 -4.26 7.35
CA GLY A 35 8.99 -2.91 7.88
C GLY A 35 9.52 -1.90 6.88
N TYR A 36 9.58 -0.65 7.33
CA TYR A 36 10.13 0.47 6.56
C TYR A 36 11.65 0.39 6.41
N THR A 37 12.19 1.00 5.36
CA THR A 37 13.61 1.35 5.33
C THR A 37 13.88 2.57 6.22
N TYR A 38 15.16 2.88 6.46
CA TYR A 38 15.54 4.06 7.22
C TYR A 38 15.22 5.39 6.50
N ARG A 39 14.99 5.36 5.18
CA ARG A 39 14.68 6.55 4.37
C ARG A 39 13.19 6.78 4.18
N ALA A 40 12.34 5.89 4.67
CA ALA A 40 10.90 5.95 4.46
C ALA A 40 10.26 7.20 5.10
N ILE A 41 9.35 7.82 4.35
CA ILE A 41 8.32 8.70 4.90
C ILE A 41 7.12 7.84 5.24
N LYS A 42 6.86 7.65 6.53
CA LYS A 42 5.77 6.78 7.02
C LYS A 42 4.38 7.33 6.68
N ASN A 43 4.23 8.66 6.72
CA ASN A 43 2.98 9.35 6.42
C ASN A 43 3.24 10.68 5.71
N PRO A 44 2.53 11.00 4.62
CA PRO A 44 1.61 10.13 3.88
C PRO A 44 2.34 9.17 2.92
N ALA A 45 1.70 8.04 2.60
CA ALA A 45 2.06 7.23 1.44
C ALA A 45 1.11 7.51 0.25
N SER A 46 1.45 7.02 -0.94
CA SER A 46 0.55 7.00 -2.09
C SER A 46 -0.24 5.69 -2.13
N VAL A 47 -1.50 5.76 -2.57
CA VAL A 47 -2.23 4.59 -3.06
C VAL A 47 -2.73 4.83 -4.47
N VAL A 48 -2.77 3.78 -5.29
CA VAL A 48 -3.59 3.70 -6.49
C VAL A 48 -4.59 2.57 -6.29
N ARG A 49 -5.89 2.89 -6.38
CA ARG A 49 -7.00 1.96 -6.15
C ARG A 49 -7.94 1.91 -7.34
N THR A 50 -8.27 0.71 -7.77
CA THR A 50 -9.28 0.47 -8.82
C THR A 50 -10.57 -0.12 -8.25
N GLU A 51 -10.50 -0.77 -7.09
CA GLU A 51 -11.68 -1.36 -6.44
C GLU A 51 -12.63 -0.28 -5.92
N GLY A 52 -13.92 -0.40 -6.23
CA GLY A 52 -14.96 0.51 -5.77
C GLY A 52 -15.01 1.86 -6.49
N THR A 53 -14.26 2.04 -7.59
CA THR A 53 -14.35 3.26 -8.38
C THR A 53 -15.51 3.18 -9.38
N PRO A 54 -16.34 4.24 -9.54
CA PRO A 54 -17.57 4.19 -10.34
C PRO A 54 -17.39 3.71 -11.79
N ASP A 55 -16.24 4.05 -12.39
CA ASP A 55 -15.94 3.78 -13.79
C ASP A 55 -14.85 2.70 -13.98
N GLY A 56 -14.43 2.02 -12.90
CA GLY A 56 -13.29 1.10 -12.93
C GLY A 56 -11.95 1.79 -13.25
N ARG A 57 -11.90 3.12 -13.19
CA ARG A 57 -10.68 3.90 -13.39
C ARG A 57 -9.83 3.88 -12.12
N PRO A 58 -8.49 3.75 -12.22
CA PRO A 58 -7.62 3.88 -11.07
C PRO A 58 -7.72 5.30 -10.47
N MET A 59 -7.91 5.40 -9.17
CA MET A 59 -7.84 6.65 -8.42
C MET A 59 -6.57 6.68 -7.59
N LYS A 60 -5.83 7.79 -7.68
CA LYS A 60 -4.63 8.03 -6.86
C LYS A 60 -5.01 8.87 -5.64
N GLY A 61 -4.54 8.45 -4.47
CA GLY A 61 -4.78 9.14 -3.20
C GLY A 61 -3.56 9.12 -2.29
N LYS A 62 -3.64 9.90 -1.20
CA LYS A 62 -2.73 9.82 -0.07
C LYS A 62 -3.40 9.03 1.05
N ILE A 63 -2.63 8.17 1.70
CA ILE A 63 -3.12 7.31 2.80
C ILE A 63 -2.19 7.41 4.02
N SER A 64 -2.74 7.06 5.18
CA SER A 64 -1.99 6.88 6.43
C SER A 64 -1.81 5.41 6.78
N GLU A 65 -0.99 5.14 7.79
CA GLU A 65 -0.75 3.81 8.37
C GLU A 65 -2.05 3.04 8.71
N GLU A 66 -3.05 3.73 9.24
CA GLU A 66 -4.33 3.15 9.67
C GLU A 66 -5.33 2.96 8.51
N THR A 67 -4.99 3.41 7.30
CA THR A 67 -5.92 3.33 6.17
C THR A 67 -6.13 1.88 5.75
N TYR A 68 -7.39 1.45 5.71
CA TYR A 68 -7.78 0.14 5.20
C TYR A 68 -7.49 0.01 3.70
N LEU A 69 -6.86 -1.10 3.35
CA LEU A 69 -6.56 -1.48 1.98
C LEU A 69 -7.74 -2.20 1.33
N ALA A 70 -7.79 -2.10 0.01
CA ALA A 70 -8.71 -2.84 -0.83
C ALA A 70 -7.94 -3.83 -1.73
N PRO A 71 -8.61 -4.91 -2.20
CA PRO A 71 -8.02 -5.84 -3.15
C PRO A 71 -7.52 -5.15 -4.43
N GLY A 72 -6.23 -5.32 -4.75
CA GLY A 72 -5.62 -4.70 -5.93
C GLY A 72 -5.00 -3.32 -5.69
N ASP A 73 -4.97 -2.82 -4.45
CA ASP A 73 -4.28 -1.57 -4.14
C ASP A 73 -2.78 -1.63 -4.50
N VAL A 74 -2.26 -0.54 -5.03
CA VAL A 74 -0.82 -0.31 -5.20
C VAL A 74 -0.39 0.81 -4.27
N ILE A 75 0.41 0.47 -3.27
CA ILE A 75 0.91 1.35 -2.22
C ILE A 75 2.34 1.74 -2.56
N THR A 76 2.67 3.03 -2.47
CA THR A 76 4.05 3.53 -2.63
C THR A 76 4.46 4.30 -1.40
N ILE A 77 5.48 3.80 -0.71
CA ILE A 77 6.12 4.48 0.42
C ILE A 77 7.21 5.41 -0.13
N TYR A 78 7.11 6.70 0.20
CA TYR A 78 8.03 7.70 -0.32
C TYR A 78 9.39 7.67 0.39
N GLU A 79 10.42 8.11 -0.31
CA GLU A 79 11.75 8.37 0.22
C GLU A 79 11.87 9.81 0.73
N ARG A 80 12.62 10.00 1.82
CA ARG A 80 13.06 11.33 2.28
C ARG A 80 14.25 11.80 1.43
N PHE A 81 14.05 12.85 0.63
CA PHE A 81 15.13 13.57 -0.02
C PHE A 81 15.90 14.42 1.02
N PHE A 82 17.23 14.45 0.91
CA PHE A 82 18.14 15.22 1.76
C PHE A 82 18.98 16.17 0.93
#